data_AF-A0A4Y1MQS9-F1
#
_entry.id   AF-A0A4Y1MQS9-F1
#
_cell.length_a   1.000
_cell.length_b   1.000
_cell.length_c   1.000
_cell.angle_alpha   90.00
_cell.angle_beta   90.00
_cell.angle_gamma   90.00
#
_symmetry.space_group_name_H-M   'P 1'
#
loop_
_entity.id
_entity.type
_entity.pdbx_description
1 polymer ?
#
loop_
_entity_poly.entity_id
_entity_poly.type
_entity_poly.pdbx_seq_one_letter_code
_entity_poly.pdbx_strand_id
1 'polypeptide(L)' 'MFEDRAFGARADRPGLRAALDYAREGDVLITWKLDRLGRSLPHLIETVSALERRGVGSAP' A
#
# COMPACT_ATOMS: atom_id res chain seq x y z
N MET A 1 12.43 7.56 2.70
CA MET A 1 11.67 6.68 3.61
C MET A 1 10.30 7.31 3.78
N PHE A 2 9.23 6.59 3.42
CA PHE A 2 7.84 7.05 3.57
C PHE A 2 7.25 6.37 4.81
N GLU A 3 6.60 7.14 5.68
CA GLU A 3 6.03 6.61 6.93
C GLU A 3 4.55 7.02 7.04
N ASP A 4 3.70 6.05 7.40
CA ASP A 4 2.34 6.31 7.85
C ASP A 4 2.19 5.94 9.33
N ARG A 5 1.64 6.86 10.11
CA ARG A 5 1.33 6.64 11.52
C ARG A 5 -0.19 6.64 11.71
N ALA A 6 -0.82 5.49 11.46
CA ALA A 6 -2.25 5.30 11.69
C ALA A 6 -2.50 4.71 13.08
N PHE A 7 -3.08 5.51 13.98
CA PHE A 7 -3.70 5.05 15.23
C PHE A 7 -5.22 5.25 15.11
N GLY A 8 -6.00 4.16 15.17
CA GLY A 8 -7.46 4.19 15.00
C GLY A 8 -7.93 4.29 13.55
N ALA A 9 -9.25 4.46 13.35
CA ALA A 9 -9.96 4.40 12.06
C ALA A 9 -9.67 5.56 11.08
N ARG A 10 -8.55 6.28 11.22
CA ARG A 10 -8.18 7.36 10.30
C ARG A 10 -7.72 6.74 8.97
N ALA A 11 -8.46 7.08 7.93
CA ALA A 11 -8.30 6.54 6.57
C ALA A 11 -7.21 7.26 5.75
N ASP A 12 -6.73 8.41 6.23
CA ASP A 12 -5.67 9.15 5.53
C ASP A 12 -4.32 8.46 5.71
N ARG A 13 -3.80 7.96 4.59
CA ARG A 13 -2.48 7.31 4.45
C ARG A 13 -1.61 8.09 3.46
N PRO A 14 -1.22 9.34 3.81
CA PRO A 14 -0.43 10.17 2.91
C PRO A 14 0.95 9.58 2.62
N GLY A 15 1.53 8.80 3.55
CA GLY A 15 2.81 8.11 3.36
C GLY A 15 2.75 7.03 2.29
N LEU A 16 1.72 6.18 2.33
CA LEU A 16 1.44 5.15 1.33
C LEU A 16 1.17 5.82 -0.02
N ARG A 17 0.35 6.87 -0.05
CA ARG A 17 0.07 7.57 -1.31
C ARG A 17 1.33 8.18 -1.93
N ALA A 18 2.17 8.83 -1.13
CA ALA A 18 3.46 9.34 -1.59
C ALA A 18 4.41 8.23 -2.05
N ALA A 19 4.44 7.09 -1.35
CA ALA A 19 5.22 5.92 -1.77
C ALA A 19 4.72 5.35 -3.10
N LEU A 20 3.40 5.26 -3.27
CA LEU A 20 2.77 4.80 -4.51
C LEU A 20 3.01 5.74 -5.68
N ASP A 21 3.06 7.06 -5.46
CA ASP A 21 3.34 8.05 -6.50
C ASP A 21 4.83 8.14 -6.83
N TYR A 22 5.70 7.75 -5.89
CA TYR A 22 7.15 7.61 -6.13
C TYR A 22 7.50 6.30 -6.85
N ALA A 23 6.72 5.23 -6.61
CA ALA A 23 6.95 3.92 -7.18
C ALA A 23 6.82 3.93 -8.71
N ARG A 24 7.79 3.29 -9.36
CA ARG A 24 7.84 3.10 -10.81
C ARG A 24 7.47 1.66 -11.15
N GLU A 25 7.18 1.44 -12.42
CA GLU A 25 7.01 0.09 -12.94
C GLU A 25 8.25 -0.76 -12.66
N GLY A 26 8.06 -1.95 -12.11
CA GLY A 26 9.12 -2.86 -11.67
C GLY A 26 9.57 -2.69 -10.22
N ASP A 27 9.13 -1.64 -9.52
CA ASP A 27 9.41 -1.48 -8.09
C ASP A 27 8.60 -2.46 -7.23
N VAL A 28 9.12 -2.78 -6.04
CA VAL A 28 8.49 -3.69 -5.08
C VAL A 28 8.13 -2.95 -3.81
N LEU A 29 6.85 -3.02 -3.43
CA LEU A 29 6.36 -2.54 -2.13
C LEU A 29 6.51 -3.67 -1.10
N ILE A 30 7.28 -3.42 -0.04
CA ILE A 30 7.43 -4.32 1.11
C ILE A 30 6.58 -3.81 2.27
N THR A 31 5.76 -4.69 2.85
CA THR A 31 4.97 -4.39 4.06
C THR A 31 5.23 -5.45 5.13
N TRP A 32 5.29 -5.05 6.39
CA TRP A 32 5.50 -5.99 7.51
C TRP A 32 4.23 -6.74 7.92
N LYS A 33 3.05 -6.26 7.51
CA LYS A 33 1.77 -6.96 7.66
C LYS A 33 0.77 -6.55 6.58
N LEU A 34 0.00 -7.52 6.10
CA LEU A 34 -1.08 -7.32 5.13
C LEU A 34 -2.23 -6.44 5.65
N ASP A 35 -2.52 -6.48 6.97
CA ASP A 35 -3.57 -5.65 7.60
C ASP A 35 -3.28 -4.14 7.50
N ARG A 36 -2.03 -3.77 7.22
CA ARG A 36 -1.62 -2.40 6.95
C ARG A 36 -1.99 -1.92 5.56
N LEU A 37 -2.16 -2.84 4.60
CA LEU A 37 -2.63 -2.53 3.26
C LEU A 37 -4.16 -2.50 3.20
N GLY A 38 -4.86 -3.40 3.89
CA GLY A 38 -6.32 -3.48 3.86
C GLY A 38 -6.96 -3.71 5.22
N ARG A 39 -8.08 -3.03 5.53
CA ARG A 39 -8.87 -3.22 6.76
C ARG A 39 -9.83 -4.41 6.66
N SER A 40 -9.99 -4.96 5.47
CA SER A 40 -10.80 -6.13 5.13
C SER A 40 -10.19 -6.80 3.90
N LEU A 41 -10.51 -8.08 3.67
CA LEU A 41 -10.03 -8.82 2.51
C LEU A 41 -10.41 -8.14 1.16
N PRO A 42 -11.65 -7.65 0.96
CA PRO A 42 -11.99 -6.90 -0.26
C PRO A 42 -11.11 -5.66 -0.45
N HIS A 43 -10.88 -4.89 0.61
CA HIS A 43 -10.07 -3.67 0.54
C HIS A 43 -8.58 -3.97 0.25
N LEU A 44 -8.08 -5.10 0.76
CA LEU A 44 -6.75 -5.58 0.44
C LEU A 44 -6.64 -5.95 -1.04
N ILE A 45 -7.61 -6.71 -1.57
CA ILE A 45 -7.64 -7.09 -2.99
C ILE A 45 -7.65 -5.84 -3.87
N GLU A 46 -8.51 -4.86 -3.58
CA GLU A 46 -8.52 -3.59 -4.30
C GLU A 46 -7.17 -2.88 -4.30
N THR A 47 -6.48 -2.87 -3.15
CA THR A 47 -5.18 -2.22 -2.97
C THR A 47 -4.08 -2.93 -3.76
N VAL A 48 -4.03 -4.27 -3.69
CA VAL A 48 -3.06 -5.08 -4.44
C VAL A 48 -3.32 -4.99 -5.94
N SER A 49 -4.58 -5.09 -6.39
CA SER A 49 -4.91 -4.91 -7.81
C SER A 49 -4.59 -3.51 -8.32
N ALA A 50 -4.70 -2.47 -7.47
CA ALA A 50 -4.27 -1.13 -7.85
C ALA A 50 -2.75 -1.00 -8.00
N LEU A 51 -1.97 -1.69 -7.16
CA LEU A 51 -0.53 -1.81 -7.26
C LEU A 51 -0.10 -2.55 -8.54
N GLU A 52 -0.71 -3.71 -8.81
CA GLU A 52 -0.45 -4.52 -9.99
C GLU A 52 -0.74 -3.75 -11.28
N ARG A 53 -1.85 -3.01 -11.34
CA ARG A 53 -2.18 -2.14 -12.50
C ARG A 53 -1.17 -1.02 -12.73
N ARG A 54 -0.43 -0.62 -11.69
CA ARG A 54 0.68 0.36 -11.78
C ARG A 54 2.03 -0.30 -12.11
N GLY A 55 2.08 -1.63 -12.27
CA GLY A 55 3.32 -2.37 -12.50
C GLY A 55 4.21 -2.46 -11.26
N VAL A 56 3.65 -2.22 -10.07
CA VAL A 56 4.37 -2.31 -8.79
C VAL A 56 4.07 -3.67 -8.17
N GLY A 57 5.10 -4.50 -8.01
CA GLY A 57 4.97 -5.79 -7.34
C GLY A 57 4.79 -5.61 -5.83
N SER A 58 3.99 -6.46 -5.18
CA SER A 58 3.96 -6.53 -3.72
C SER A 58 4.61 -7.83 -3.24
N ALA A 59 5.66 -7.72 -2.43
CA ALA A 59 6.27 -8.85 -1.74
C ALA A 59 5.67 -8.99 -0.33
N PRO A 60 5.56 -10.22 0.20
CA PRO A 60 5.00 -10.50 1.53
C PRO A 60 5.81 -9.92 2.69
#